data_AF-A0A5C8U7K1-F1
#
_entry.id   AF-A0A5C8U7K1-F1
#
_cell.length_a   1.000
_cell.length_b   1.000
_cell.length_c   1.000
_cell.angle_alpha   90.00
_cell.angle_beta   90.00
_cell.angle_gamma   90.00
#
_symmetry.space_group_name_H-M   'P 1'
#
loop_
_entity.id
_entity.type
_entity.pdbx_description
1 polymer ?
#
loop_
_entity_poly.entity_id
_entity_poly.type
_entity_poly.pdbx_seq_one_letter_code
_entity_poly.pdbx_strand_id
1 'polypeptide(L)'
;MIDSASTVQTIPTGNHHLVPDETGRSSERRGPERTPVLIPAIASCDGGMEYRCVLRDMSENGAKIGIPRAFRLPRRFRLVTGSRPDGFPVKLAWQRGDFAGLVLDLEADEAEKS
;
A
#
# COMPACT_ATOMS: atom_id res chain seq x y z
N MET A 1 48.48 48.87 34.88
CA MET A 1 47.82 49.83 35.78
C MET A 1 46.33 49.77 35.47
N ILE A 2 45.48 49.95 36.48
CA ILE A 2 44.04 49.65 36.45
C ILE A 2 43.20 50.92 36.18
N ASP A 3 42.06 50.75 35.51
CA ASP A 3 40.74 51.35 35.79
C ASP A 3 39.74 50.79 34.75
N SER A 4 38.56 50.20 35.02
CA SER A 4 37.56 50.25 36.12
C SER A 4 36.40 51.24 35.96
N ALA A 5 35.44 50.92 35.08
CA ALA A 5 33.98 51.18 35.21
C ALA A 5 33.26 50.42 34.07
N SER A 6 32.49 49.35 34.26
CA SER A 6 31.31 49.08 35.13
C SER A 6 29.99 49.68 34.61
N THR A 7 29.08 48.83 34.11
CA THR A 7 27.60 48.97 34.21
C THR A 7 26.90 47.68 33.74
N VAL A 8 25.81 47.34 34.45
CA VAL A 8 24.89 46.19 34.26
C VAL A 8 23.49 46.81 34.00
N GLN A 9 22.54 46.27 33.25
CA GLN A 9 22.12 44.88 32.98
C GLN A 9 21.41 44.84 31.60
N THR A 10 21.17 43.70 30.92
CA THR A 10 19.93 42.89 31.07
C THR A 10 19.88 41.79 29.99
N ILE A 11 19.37 40.61 30.34
CA ILE A 11 18.88 39.59 29.39
C ILE A 11 17.37 39.46 29.60
N PRO A 12 16.57 39.44 28.52
CA PRO A 12 15.45 38.50 28.46
C PRO A 12 15.47 37.66 27.17
N THR A 13 15.04 36.41 27.32
CA THR A 13 14.99 35.37 26.29
C THR A 13 14.12 35.78 25.09
N GLY A 14 14.74 36.10 23.96
CA GLY A 14 14.08 36.29 22.66
C GLY A 14 14.19 35.04 21.81
N ASN A 15 13.16 34.18 21.85
CA ASN A 15 13.16 32.89 21.15
C ASN A 15 12.92 33.09 19.63
N HIS A 16 13.94 33.51 18.88
CA HIS A 16 13.79 33.72 17.44
C HIS A 16 13.77 32.39 16.70
N HIS A 17 12.54 31.90 16.54
CA HIS A 17 12.14 30.74 15.75
C HIS A 17 12.70 30.84 14.32
N LEU A 18 13.83 30.19 14.06
CA LEU A 18 14.29 29.92 12.70
C LEU A 18 13.42 28.80 12.13
N VAL A 19 12.64 29.16 11.12
CA VAL A 19 11.68 28.27 10.45
C VAL A 19 12.37 27.00 9.94
N PRO A 20 11.80 25.80 10.17
CA PRO A 20 12.25 24.61 9.47
C PRO A 20 11.90 24.73 7.98
N ASP A 21 12.84 24.33 7.14
CA ASP A 21 12.69 24.29 5.68
C ASP A 21 11.63 23.27 5.25
N GLU A 22 10.46 23.75 4.79
CA GLU A 22 9.35 22.90 4.35
C GLU A 22 9.54 22.30 2.94
N THR A 23 10.78 22.12 2.46
CA THR A 23 11.07 21.37 1.23
C THR A 23 11.14 19.84 1.45
N GLY A 24 10.16 19.35 2.23
CA GLY A 24 10.01 17.95 2.63
C GLY A 24 8.60 17.42 2.39
N ARG A 25 7.95 17.73 1.25
CA ARG A 25 6.79 16.95 0.78
C ARG A 25 7.24 15.57 0.30
N SER A 26 7.76 14.76 1.23
CA SER A 26 7.60 13.32 1.17
C SER A 26 6.10 13.07 1.05
N SER A 27 5.66 12.76 -0.18
CA SER A 27 4.37 12.11 -0.38
C SER A 27 4.52 10.68 0.13
N GLU A 28 4.61 10.57 1.46
CA GLU A 28 4.38 9.37 2.23
C GLU A 28 2.91 9.02 1.99
N ARG A 29 2.65 8.44 0.81
CA ARG A 29 1.47 7.64 0.54
C ARG A 29 1.62 6.46 1.47
N ARG A 30 1.29 6.69 2.74
CA ARG A 30 1.24 5.71 3.82
C ARG A 30 0.11 4.76 3.47
N GLY A 31 0.41 3.89 2.50
CA GLY A 31 -0.49 2.86 2.03
C GLY A 31 -0.81 1.93 3.20
N PRO A 32 -1.94 1.23 3.15
CA PRO A 32 -2.28 0.25 4.17
C PRO A 32 -1.11 -0.73 4.33
N GLU A 33 -0.85 -1.11 5.58
CA GLU A 33 0.27 -1.96 5.96
C GLU A 33 0.26 -3.24 5.10
N ARG A 34 1.42 -3.56 4.50
CA ARG A 34 1.57 -4.69 3.58
C ARG A 34 2.31 -5.83 4.26
N THR A 35 1.57 -6.88 4.61
CA THR A 35 2.12 -8.13 5.11
C THR A 35 2.68 -8.94 3.93
N PRO A 36 3.99 -9.23 3.89
CA PRO A 36 4.56 -10.12 2.88
C PRO A 36 4.07 -11.56 3.13
N VAL A 37 3.66 -12.24 2.06
CA VAL A 37 3.09 -13.60 2.12
C VAL A 37 3.62 -14.45 0.97
N LEU A 38 3.46 -15.77 1.06
CA LEU A 38 3.78 -16.74 0.02
C LEU A 38 2.66 -17.77 -0.11
N ILE A 39 1.45 -17.31 -0.41
CA ILE A 39 0.24 -18.14 -0.43
C ILE A 39 -0.06 -18.57 -1.87
N PRO A 40 -0.12 -19.89 -2.17
CA PRO A 40 -0.61 -20.38 -3.46
C PRO A 40 -2.07 -19.96 -3.68
N ALA A 41 -2.36 -19.46 -4.88
CA ALA A 41 -3.68 -18.94 -5.23
C ALA A 41 -4.04 -19.27 -6.69
N ILE A 42 -5.33 -19.12 -7.01
CA ILE A 42 -5.87 -19.26 -8.36
C ILE A 42 -6.62 -17.97 -8.70
N ALA A 43 -6.28 -17.34 -9.82
CA ALA A 43 -7.09 -16.30 -10.42
C ALA A 43 -8.15 -16.98 -11.32
N SER A 44 -9.36 -17.14 -10.78
CA SER A 44 -10.50 -17.76 -11.48
C SER A 44 -11.28 -16.67 -12.22
N CYS A 45 -11.24 -16.73 -13.55
CA CYS A 45 -11.75 -15.71 -14.45
C CYS A 45 -13.02 -16.20 -15.18
N ASP A 46 -13.81 -15.25 -15.69
CA ASP A 46 -15.00 -15.54 -16.50
C ASP A 46 -14.69 -16.50 -17.66
N GLY A 47 -15.64 -17.37 -17.99
CA GLY A 47 -15.46 -18.41 -19.00
C GLY A 47 -14.69 -19.65 -18.51
N GLY A 48 -14.45 -19.79 -17.20
CA GLY A 48 -13.78 -20.96 -16.62
C GLY A 48 -12.26 -20.96 -16.77
N MET A 49 -11.66 -19.80 -17.05
CA MET A 49 -10.22 -19.66 -17.24
C MET A 49 -9.52 -19.47 -15.90
N GLU A 50 -8.69 -20.44 -15.51
CA GLU A 50 -7.98 -20.41 -14.21
C GLU A 50 -6.47 -20.30 -14.37
N TYR A 51 -5.87 -19.32 -13.67
CA TYR A 51 -4.43 -19.11 -13.66
C TYR A 51 -3.84 -19.31 -12.27
N ARG A 52 -2.89 -20.25 -12.15
CA ARG A 52 -2.11 -20.43 -10.92
C ARG A 52 -1.22 -19.21 -10.69
N CYS A 53 -1.31 -18.65 -9.49
CA CYS A 53 -0.53 -17.49 -9.05
C CYS A 53 -0.07 -17.67 -7.61
N VAL A 54 0.76 -16.75 -7.12
CA VAL A 54 1.24 -16.74 -5.74
C VAL A 54 1.01 -15.36 -5.16
N LEU A 55 0.26 -15.27 -4.06
CA LEU A 55 0.14 -14.05 -3.26
C LEU A 55 1.52 -13.72 -2.67
N ARG A 56 1.97 -12.47 -2.88
CA ARG A 56 3.29 -11.96 -2.49
C ARG A 56 3.22 -10.92 -1.38
N ASP A 57 2.19 -10.08 -1.40
CA ASP A 57 1.84 -9.22 -0.27
C ASP A 57 0.31 -9.05 -0.21
N MET A 58 -0.18 -8.81 1.01
CA MET A 58 -1.57 -8.46 1.29
C MET A 58 -1.60 -7.18 2.12
N SER A 59 -2.66 -6.41 1.93
CA SER A 59 -3.04 -5.24 2.72
C SER A 59 -4.56 -5.26 2.87
N GLU A 60 -5.09 -4.48 3.82
CA GLU A 60 -6.53 -4.36 4.09
C GLU A 60 -7.41 -4.29 2.82
N ASN A 61 -7.02 -3.46 1.84
CA ASN A 61 -7.83 -3.17 0.65
C ASN A 61 -7.27 -3.78 -0.66
N GLY A 62 -6.26 -4.65 -0.60
CA GLY A 62 -5.66 -5.19 -1.83
C GLY A 62 -4.44 -6.07 -1.65
N ALA A 63 -4.02 -6.72 -2.72
CA ALA A 63 -2.95 -7.71 -2.72
C ALA A 63 -2.02 -7.55 -3.93
N LYS A 64 -0.80 -8.07 -3.83
CA LYS A 64 0.09 -8.28 -4.98
C LYS A 64 0.22 -9.77 -5.23
N ILE A 65 0.08 -10.16 -6.49
CA ILE A 65 0.31 -11.54 -6.92
C ILE A 65 1.46 -11.63 -7.91
N GLY A 66 2.22 -12.72 -7.83
CA GLY A 66 3.11 -13.18 -8.89
C GLY A 66 2.33 -14.10 -9.82
N ILE A 67 2.37 -13.80 -11.12
CA ILE A 67 1.68 -14.56 -12.18
C ILE A 67 2.55 -14.52 -13.45
N PRO A 68 2.73 -15.62 -14.19
CA PRO A 68 3.54 -15.61 -15.40
C PRO A 68 3.10 -14.54 -16.41
N ARG A 69 4.04 -13.73 -16.90
CA ARG A 69 3.81 -12.61 -17.84
C ARG A 69 3.08 -12.98 -19.15
N ALA A 70 2.94 -14.26 -19.47
CA ALA A 70 2.17 -14.75 -20.61
C ALA A 70 0.66 -14.56 -20.42
N PHE A 71 0.18 -14.61 -19.17
CA PHE A 71 -1.23 -14.43 -18.86
C PHE A 71 -1.60 -12.94 -18.77
N ARG A 72 -2.80 -12.60 -19.25
CA ARG A 72 -3.41 -11.27 -19.09
C ARG A 72 -4.62 -11.44 -18.19
N LEU A 73 -4.60 -10.78 -17.04
CA LEU A 73 -5.73 -10.83 -16.13
C LEU A 73 -6.86 -9.92 -16.64
N PRO A 74 -8.13 -10.33 -16.52
CA PRO A 74 -9.26 -9.46 -16.80
C PRO A 74 -9.37 -8.34 -15.74
N ARG A 75 -10.23 -7.35 -16.01
CA ARG A 75 -10.46 -6.22 -15.10
C ARG A 75 -11.06 -6.63 -13.74
N ARG A 76 -11.89 -7.68 -13.73
CA ARG A 76 -12.49 -8.29 -12.55
C ARG A 76 -12.35 -9.81 -12.65
N PHE A 77 -12.11 -10.48 -11.53
CA PHE A 77 -12.05 -11.93 -11.40
C PHE A 77 -12.17 -12.33 -9.91
N ARG A 78 -12.24 -13.63 -9.61
CA ARG A 78 -12.15 -14.14 -8.22
C ARG A 78 -10.74 -14.60 -7.91
N LEU A 79 -10.20 -14.17 -6.77
CA LEU A 79 -8.95 -14.64 -6.22
C LEU A 79 -9.23 -15.75 -5.20
N VAL A 80 -9.03 -17.00 -5.59
CA VAL A 80 -9.24 -18.19 -4.76
C VAL A 80 -7.94 -18.55 -4.03
N THR A 81 -8.02 -18.85 -2.75
CA THR A 81 -6.90 -19.34 -1.92
C THR A 81 -7.31 -20.60 -1.17
N GLY A 82 -6.34 -21.37 -0.67
CA GLY A 82 -6.65 -22.54 0.18
C GLY A 82 -7.43 -22.19 1.46
N SER A 83 -7.39 -20.94 1.91
CA SER A 83 -8.16 -20.44 3.06
C SER A 83 -9.54 -19.85 2.69
N ARG A 84 -9.80 -19.58 1.41
CA ARG A 84 -11.07 -19.02 0.90
C ARG A 84 -11.40 -19.67 -0.45
N PRO A 85 -12.05 -20.86 -0.46
CA PRO A 85 -12.27 -21.65 -1.67
C PRO A 85 -13.35 -21.06 -2.60
N ASP A 86 -14.27 -20.25 -2.06
CA ASP A 86 -15.21 -19.41 -2.79
C ASP A 86 -14.55 -18.19 -3.47
N GLY A 87 -13.36 -17.82 -2.98
CA GLY A 87 -12.53 -16.73 -3.48
C GLY A 87 -13.07 -15.33 -3.15
N PHE A 88 -12.18 -14.34 -3.24
CA PHE A 88 -12.53 -12.93 -3.07
C PHE A 88 -12.72 -12.27 -4.44
N PRO A 89 -13.81 -11.51 -4.67
CA PRO A 89 -13.93 -10.70 -5.88
C PRO A 89 -12.87 -9.58 -5.85
N VAL A 90 -12.14 -9.41 -6.96
CA VAL A 90 -11.03 -8.45 -7.06
C VAL A 90 -11.04 -7.68 -8.37
N LYS A 91 -10.62 -6.42 -8.31
CA LYS A 91 -10.37 -5.53 -9.44
C LYS A 91 -8.86 -5.50 -9.75
N LEU A 92 -8.47 -5.65 -11.01
CA LEU A 92 -7.08 -5.49 -11.46
C LEU A 92 -6.69 -4.00 -11.48
N ALA A 93 -5.80 -3.58 -10.58
CA ALA A 93 -5.32 -2.21 -10.52
C ALA A 93 -4.13 -1.96 -11.47
N TRP A 94 -3.23 -2.95 -11.60
CA TRP A 94 -2.13 -2.93 -12.56
C TRP A 94 -1.59 -4.33 -12.81
N GLN A 95 -1.00 -4.55 -14.00
CA GLN A 95 -0.18 -5.73 -14.31
C GLN A 95 1.11 -5.27 -14.99
N ARG A 96 2.28 -5.71 -14.49
CA ARG A 96 3.61 -5.32 -14.97
C ARG A 96 4.59 -6.49 -14.80
N GLY A 97 5.14 -6.97 -15.91
CA GLY A 97 6.00 -8.15 -15.91
C GLY A 97 5.28 -9.37 -15.34
N ASP A 98 5.94 -10.09 -14.43
CA ASP A 98 5.42 -11.28 -13.75
C ASP A 98 4.62 -10.95 -12.46
N PHE A 99 4.15 -9.70 -12.31
CA PHE A 99 3.36 -9.26 -11.15
C PHE A 99 2.07 -8.52 -11.54
N ALA A 100 1.05 -8.66 -10.70
CA ALA A 100 -0.17 -7.86 -10.74
C ALA A 100 -0.52 -7.32 -9.35
N GLY A 101 -1.08 -6.12 -9.31
CA GLY A 101 -1.67 -5.51 -8.12
C GLY A 101 -3.19 -5.53 -8.23
N LEU A 102 -3.82 -5.97 -7.15
CA LEU A 102 -5.26 -6.22 -7.03
C LEU A 102 -5.84 -5.33 -5.92
N VAL A 103 -7.08 -4.92 -6.10
CA VAL A 103 -7.90 -4.24 -5.09
C VAL A 103 -9.10 -5.13 -4.80
N LEU A 104 -9.48 -5.27 -3.52
CA LEU A 104 -10.66 -6.05 -3.15
C LEU A 104 -11.93 -5.35 -3.65
N ASP A 105 -12.84 -6.10 -4.26
CA ASP A 105 -14.11 -5.58 -4.78
C ASP A 105 -15.21 -5.80 -3.73
N LEU A 106 -15.13 -5.08 -2.60
CA LEU A 106 -16.01 -5.28 -1.43
C LEU A 106 -17.51 -5.15 -1.79
N GLU A 107 -17.84 -4.21 -2.68
CA GLU A 107 -19.19 -4.00 -3.22
C GLU A 107 -19.76 -5.28 -3.86
N ALA A 108 -18.91 -6.11 -4.48
CA ALA A 108 -19.30 -7.37 -5.10
C ALA A 108 -19.43 -8.52 -4.08
N ASP A 109 -18.64 -8.53 -3.01
CA ASP A 109 -18.74 -9.55 -1.93
C ASP A 109 -20.01 -9.35 -1.08
N GLU A 110 -20.48 -8.09 -0.94
CA GLU A 110 -21.75 -7.75 -0.29
C GLU A 110 -22.97 -8.09 -1.18
N ALA A 111 -22.88 -7.81 -2.48
CA ALA A 111 -23.96 -8.08 -3.43
C ALA A 111 -24.27 -9.57 -3.62
N GLU A 112 -23.28 -10.47 -3.46
CA GLU A 112 -23.46 -11.92 -3.56
C GLU A 112 -24.03 -12.56 -2.26
N LYS A 113 -24.24 -11.75 -1.21
CA LYS A 113 -24.81 -12.17 0.08
C LYS A 113 -26.25 -11.69 0.32
N SER A 114 -26.86 -11.00 -0.64
CA SER A 114 -28.23 -10.42 -0.55
C SER A 114 -29.26 -11.22 -1.35
#